data_AF-A0A3B0PJD1-F1
#
_entry.id   AF-A0A3B0PJD1-F1
#
_cell.length_a   1.000
_cell.length_b   1.000
_cell.length_c   1.000
_cell.angle_alpha   90.00
_cell.angle_beta   90.00
_cell.angle_gamma   90.00
#
_symmetry.space_group_name_H-M   'P 1'
#
loop_
_entity.id
_entity.type
_entity.pdbx_description
1 polymer ?
#
loop_
_entity_poly.entity_id
_entity_poly.type
_entity_poly.pdbx_seq_one_letter_code
_entity_poly.pdbx_strand_id
1 'polypeptide(L)'
;MNNSKNLQVFKIQKNDYLKNGEISVSQRIEILLKLKKILIDNQNEIENALFIDLGKSKNQAFYSELALVFSSLKHTIKNISKW
;
A
#
# COMPACT_ATOMS: atom_id res chain seq x y z
N MET A 1 -2.34 2.93 -26.90
CA MET A 1 -3.14 1.70 -26.71
C MET A 1 -2.79 1.09 -25.35
N ASN A 2 -3.59 1.36 -24.30
CA ASN A 2 -3.39 0.77 -22.95
C ASN A 2 -4.71 0.40 -22.24
N ASN A 3 -5.87 0.59 -22.88
CA ASN A 3 -7.18 0.33 -22.28
C ASN A 3 -7.47 -1.16 -22.05
N SER A 4 -6.87 -2.07 -22.84
CA SER A 4 -7.15 -3.51 -22.72
C SER A 4 -6.64 -4.10 -21.40
N LYS A 5 -5.41 -3.77 -20.98
CA LYS A 5 -4.81 -4.32 -19.76
C LYS A 5 -5.52 -3.79 -18.51
N ASN A 6 -5.79 -2.49 -18.45
CA ASN A 6 -6.50 -1.89 -17.33
C ASN A 6 -7.93 -2.44 -17.20
N LEU A 7 -8.62 -2.64 -18.34
CA LEU A 7 -9.94 -3.26 -18.35
C LEU A 7 -9.90 -4.72 -17.87
N GLN A 8 -8.85 -5.47 -18.20
CA GLN A 8 -8.65 -6.83 -17.68
C GLN A 8 -8.43 -6.83 -16.17
N VAL A 9 -7.54 -5.98 -15.64
CA VAL A 9 -7.30 -5.86 -14.19
C VAL A 9 -8.58 -5.50 -13.45
N PHE A 10 -9.33 -4.52 -13.96
CA PHE A 10 -10.61 -4.13 -13.39
C PHE A 10 -11.60 -5.30 -13.36
N LYS A 11 -11.73 -6.04 -14.47
CA LYS A 11 -12.63 -7.20 -14.53
C LYS A 11 -12.24 -8.28 -13.51
N ILE A 12 -10.94 -8.53 -13.34
CA ILE A 12 -10.45 -9.50 -12.34
C ILE A 12 -10.84 -9.06 -10.93
N GLN A 13 -10.53 -7.82 -10.55
CA GLN A 13 -10.83 -7.29 -9.22
C GLN A 13 -12.35 -7.25 -8.94
N LYS A 14 -13.14 -6.80 -9.93
CA LYS A 14 -14.60 -6.77 -9.83
C LYS A 14 -15.18 -8.17 -9.67
N ASN A 15 -14.73 -9.14 -10.47
CA ASN A 15 -15.25 -10.50 -10.40
C ASN A 15 -14.87 -11.19 -9.09
N ASP A 16 -13.65 -10.94 -8.58
CA ASP A 16 -13.22 -11.44 -7.27
C ASP A 16 -14.11 -10.89 -6.15
N TYR A 17 -14.35 -9.58 -6.14
CA TYR A 17 -15.24 -8.94 -5.17
C TYR A 17 -16.68 -9.46 -5.26
N LEU A 18 -17.24 -9.59 -6.48
CA LEU A 18 -18.58 -10.12 -6.67
C LEU A 18 -18.72 -11.59 -6.22
N LYS A 19 -17.62 -12.36 -6.26
CA LYS A 19 -17.61 -13.78 -5.87
C LYS A 19 -17.37 -13.97 -4.37
N ASN A 20 -16.40 -13.25 -3.81
CA ASN A 20 -15.88 -13.47 -2.45
C ASN A 20 -16.37 -12.42 -1.44
N GLY A 21 -16.96 -11.32 -1.93
CA GLY A 21 -17.47 -10.23 -1.10
C GLY A 21 -16.38 -9.43 -0.41
N GLU A 22 -16.75 -8.80 0.70
CA GLU A 22 -15.83 -8.04 1.53
C GLU A 22 -14.92 -8.95 2.34
N ILE A 23 -13.65 -8.56 2.47
CA ILE A 23 -12.74 -9.19 3.44
C ILE A 23 -13.08 -8.75 4.87
N SER A 24 -12.97 -9.69 5.81
CA SER A 24 -13.19 -9.44 7.24
C SER A 24 -12.20 -8.42 7.81
N VAL A 25 -12.56 -7.77 8.92
CA VAL A 25 -11.66 -6.83 9.63
C VAL A 25 -10.32 -7.49 9.98
N SER A 26 -10.33 -8.75 10.43
CA SER A 26 -9.10 -9.49 10.74
C SER A 26 -8.21 -9.65 9.51
N GLN A 27 -8.77 -10.05 8.36
CA GLN A 27 -8.04 -10.14 7.10
C GLN A 27 -7.51 -8.78 6.63
N ARG A 28 -8.28 -7.70 6.81
CA ARG A 28 -7.82 -6.32 6.52
C ARG A 28 -6.59 -5.98 7.36
N ILE A 29 -6.60 -6.30 8.66
CA ILE A 29 -5.46 -6.08 9.56
C ILE A 29 -4.23 -6.89 9.11
N GLU A 30 -4.40 -8.17 8.77
CA GLU A 30 -3.30 -9.01 8.26
C GLU A 30 -2.66 -8.41 7.00
N ILE A 31 -3.48 -7.94 6.05
CA ILE A 31 -3.02 -7.29 4.82
C ILE A 31 -2.26 -6.00 5.14
N LEU A 32 -2.76 -5.17 6.06
CA LEU A 32 -2.08 -3.92 6.47
C LEU A 32 -0.73 -4.21 7.16
N LEU A 33 -0.64 -5.26 7.98
CA LEU A 33 0.61 -5.70 8.58
C LEU A 33 1.61 -6.20 7.53
N LYS A 34 1.13 -6.96 6.53
CA LYS A 34 1.94 -7.39 5.39
C LYS A 34 2.45 -6.21 4.58
N LEU A 35 1.61 -5.21 4.32
CA LEU A 35 2.02 -3.98 3.63
C LEU A 35 3.10 -3.23 4.42
N LYS A 36 2.92 -3.06 5.73
CA LYS A 36 3.93 -2.46 6.60
C LYS A 36 5.27 -3.19 6.50
N LYS A 37 5.24 -4.54 6.52
CA LYS A 37 6.45 -5.36 6.38
C LYS A 37 7.14 -5.15 5.03
N ILE A 38 6.38 -5.16 3.92
CA ILE A 38 6.92 -4.90 2.58
C ILE A 38 7.60 -3.53 2.52
N LEU A 39 7.00 -2.49 3.08
CA LEU A 39 7.58 -1.14 3.10
C LEU A 39 8.88 -1.07 3.90
N ILE A 40 8.95 -1.76 5.06
CA ILE A 40 10.18 -1.83 5.87
C ILE A 40 11.27 -2.59 5.11
N ASP A 41 10.93 -3.76 4.57
CA ASP A 41 11.88 -4.65 3.89
C ASP A 41 12.43 -4.02 2.59
N ASN A 42 11.73 -3.03 2.00
CA ASN A 42 12.10 -2.37 0.74
C ASN A 42 12.35 -0.86 0.90
N GLN A 43 12.59 -0.36 2.12
CA GLN A 43 12.72 1.07 2.37
C GLN A 43 13.86 1.70 1.55
N ASN A 44 15.02 1.05 1.46
CA ASN A 44 16.16 1.57 0.71
C ASN A 44 15.88 1.67 -0.79
N GLU A 45 15.19 0.67 -1.34
CA GLU A 45 14.80 0.60 -2.75
C GLU A 45 13.80 1.71 -3.08
N ILE A 46 12.84 1.95 -2.19
CA ILE A 46 11.85 3.04 -2.34
C ILE A 46 12.54 4.40 -2.27
N GLU A 47 13.42 4.63 -1.29
CA GLU A 47 14.19 5.87 -1.17
C GLU A 47 15.08 6.10 -2.40
N ASN A 48 15.71 5.05 -2.93
CA ASN A 48 16.53 5.13 -4.12
C ASN A 48 15.70 5.43 -5.37
N ALA A 49 14.53 4.81 -5.53
CA ALA A 49 13.61 5.12 -6.62
C ALA A 49 13.17 6.60 -6.56
N LEU A 50 12.81 7.10 -5.38
CA LEU A 50 12.45 8.50 -5.16
C LEU A 50 13.63 9.46 -5.43
N PHE A 51 14.86 9.03 -5.18
CA PHE A 51 16.04 9.80 -5.57
C PHE A 51 16.20 9.84 -7.09
N ILE A 52 16.08 8.70 -7.78
CA ILE A 52 16.23 8.61 -9.24
C ILE A 52 15.16 9.45 -9.95
N ASP A 53 13.90 9.36 -9.50
CA ASP A 53 12.78 10.01 -10.17
C ASP A 53 12.64 11.50 -9.81
N LEU A 54 12.92 11.86 -8.54
CA LEU A 54 12.57 13.17 -7.98
C LEU A 54 13.76 13.90 -7.33
N GLY A 55 14.95 13.31 -7.28
CA GLY A 55 16.13 13.88 -6.62
C GLY A 55 16.02 13.95 -5.09
N LYS A 56 15.03 13.29 -4.47
CA LYS A 56 14.84 13.33 -3.01
C LYS A 56 15.98 12.60 -2.31
N SER A 57 16.67 13.28 -1.38
CA SER A 57 17.61 12.60 -0.47
C SER A 57 16.87 11.53 0.36
N LYS A 58 17.59 10.53 0.88
CA LYS A 58 17.00 9.47 1.74
C LYS A 58 16.14 10.04 2.86
N ASN A 59 16.64 11.06 3.57
CA ASN A 59 15.89 11.70 4.65
C ASN A 59 14.61 12.37 4.14
N GLN A 60 14.68 13.08 3.01
CA GLN A 60 13.50 13.72 2.43
C GLN A 60 12.47 12.67 1.98
N ALA A 61 12.90 11.63 1.28
CA ALA A 61 12.05 10.51 0.88
C ALA A 61 11.39 9.86 2.11
N PHE A 62 12.15 9.60 3.17
CA PHE A 62 11.63 9.03 4.41
C PHE A 62 10.59 9.94 5.07
N TYR A 63 10.94 11.18 5.40
CA TYR A 63 10.05 12.06 6.18
C TYR A 63 8.83 12.55 5.40
N SER A 64 8.96 12.76 4.08
CA SER A 64 7.86 13.26 3.25
C SER A 64 6.94 12.17 2.71
N GLU A 65 7.40 10.91 2.60
CA GLU A 65 6.60 9.81 2.04
C GLU A 65 6.42 8.68 3.05
N LEU A 66 7.50 7.99 3.42
CA LEU A 66 7.42 6.75 4.19
C LEU A 66 6.90 6.96 5.62
N ALA A 67 7.34 8.01 6.30
CA ALA A 67 6.91 8.31 7.66
C ALA A 67 5.40 8.60 7.74
N LEU A 68 4.84 9.28 6.74
CA LEU A 68 3.41 9.54 6.63
C LEU A 68 2.64 8.23 6.43
N VAL A 69 3.10 7.37 5.51
CA VAL A 69 2.47 6.07 5.25
C VAL A 69 2.55 5.16 6.48
N PHE A 70 3.70 5.08 7.16
CA PHE A 70 3.85 4.30 8.39
C PHE A 70 2.93 4.81 9.51
N SER A 71 2.80 6.14 9.65
CA SER A 71 1.88 6.76 10.61
C SER A 71 0.43 6.38 10.32
N SER A 72 -0.01 6.50 9.07
CA SER A 72 -1.36 6.11 8.63
C SER A 72 -1.62 4.63 8.87
N LEU A 73 -0.69 3.74 8.49
CA LEU A 73 -0.83 2.30 8.72
C LEU A 73 -0.97 1.98 10.22
N LYS A 74 -0.12 2.58 11.06
CA LYS A 74 -0.19 2.41 12.52
C LYS A 74 -1.53 2.87 13.06
N HIS A 75 -2.01 4.03 12.62
CA HIS A 75 -3.29 4.57 13.04
C HIS A 75 -4.47 3.69 12.61
N THR A 76 -4.50 3.26 11.34
CA THR A 76 -5.57 2.41 10.80
C THR A 76 -5.60 1.05 11.49
N ILE A 77 -4.46 0.36 11.61
CA ILE A 77 -4.39 -0.95 12.28
C ILE A 77 -4.92 -0.87 13.72
N LYS A 78 -4.63 0.23 14.44
CA LYS A 78 -5.08 0.41 15.82
C LYS A 78 -6.60 0.61 15.95
N ASN A 79 -7.24 1.22 14.96
CA ASN A 79 -8.61 1.73 15.11
C ASN A 79 -9.64 1.04 14.21
N ILE A 80 -9.24 0.31 13.17
CA ILE A 80 -10.15 -0.27 12.16
C ILE A 80 -11.16 -1.27 12.75
N SER A 81 -10.90 -1.86 13.91
CA SER A 81 -11.89 -2.72 14.59
C SER A 81 -13.07 -1.97 15.21
N LYS A 82 -12.96 -0.64 15.33
CA LYS A 82 -14.00 0.25 15.87
C LYS A 82 -14.64 1.15 14.82
N TRP A 83 -14.13 1.13 13.59
CA TRP A 83 -14.64 1.90 12.45
C TRP A 83 -15.68 1.08 11.70
#